data_AF-A0A2V6M533-F1
#
_entry.id   AF-A0A2V6M533-F1
#
_cell.length_a   1.000
_cell.length_b   1.000
_cell.length_c   1.000
_cell.angle_alpha   90.00
_cell.angle_beta   90.00
_cell.angle_gamma   90.00
#
_symmetry.space_group_name_H-M   'P 1'
#
loop_
_entity.id
_entity.type
_entity.pdbx_description
1 polymer ?
#
loop_
_entity_poly.entity_id
_entity_poly.type
_entity_poly.pdbx_seq_one_letter_code
_entity_poly.pdbx_strand_id
1 'polypeptide(L)' 'LLTVKRGQHISREAVLGRLIDMLYERNDMNFSRGRFRARGDVVEVYPATADEEAIRLEFFGDEIDAITRFDPLTG' A
#
# COMPACT_ATOMS: atom_id res chain seq x y z
N LEU A 1 0.29 7.36 -11.46
CA LEU A 1 0.28 7.90 -10.09
C LEU A 1 -0.96 7.40 -9.39
N LEU A 2 -0.83 6.82 -8.19
CA LEU A 2 -1.95 6.39 -7.35
C LEU A 2 -2.16 7.46 -6.27
N THR A 3 -3.32 8.10 -6.26
CA THR A 3 -3.72 9.02 -5.20
C THR A 3 -4.88 8.40 -4.46
N VAL A 4 -4.72 8.26 -3.14
CA VAL A 4 -5.74 7.73 -2.24
C VAL A 4 -5.92 8.68 -1.05
N LYS A 5 -7.11 8.67 -0.45
CA LYS A 5 -7.43 9.41 0.77
C LYS A 5 -8.23 8.54 1.72
N ARG A 6 -8.14 8.84 3.02
CA ARG A 6 -9.01 8.24 4.04
C ARG A 6 -10.49 8.51 3.70
N GLY A 7 -11.34 7.51 3.92
CA GLY A 7 -12.77 7.54 3.59
C GLY A 7 -13.08 7.42 2.10
N GLN A 8 -12.09 7.10 1.27
CA GLN A 8 -12.32 6.84 -0.15
C GLN A 8 -12.94 5.46 -0.32
N HIS A 9 -14.10 5.39 -0.98
CA HIS A 9 -14.68 4.13 -1.44
C HIS A 9 -13.91 3.62 -2.66
N ILE A 10 -12.97 2.71 -2.41
CA ILE A 10 -12.20 1.98 -3.40
C ILE A 10 -11.87 0.62 -2.82
N SER A 11 -12.13 -0.44 -3.58
CA SER A 11 -11.79 -1.78 -3.13
C SER A 11 -10.28 -1.96 -3.05
N ARG A 12 -9.86 -2.83 -2.14
CA ARG A 12 -8.46 -3.22 -1.99
C ARG A 12 -7.90 -3.77 -3.31
N GLU A 13 -8.66 -4.60 -4.01
CA GLU A 13 -8.29 -5.20 -5.30
C GLU A 13 -8.04 -4.14 -6.37
N ALA A 14 -8.83 -3.06 -6.39
CA ALA A 14 -8.60 -1.95 -7.31
C ALA A 14 -7.29 -1.21 -7.01
N VAL A 15 -6.93 -1.05 -5.73
CA VAL A 15 -5.63 -0.50 -5.33
C VAL A 15 -4.49 -1.42 -5.75
N LEU A 16 -4.61 -2.74 -5.52
CA LEU A 16 -3.59 -3.71 -5.93
C LEU A 16 -3.36 -3.70 -7.46
N GLY A 17 -4.44 -3.66 -8.24
CA GLY A 17 -4.37 -3.55 -9.69
C GLY A 17 -3.58 -2.32 -10.14
N ARG A 18 -3.87 -1.15 -9.55
CA ARG A 18 -3.14 0.09 -9.86
C ARG A 18 -1.66 0.04 -9.48
N LEU A 19 -1.30 -0.65 -8.40
CA LEU A 19 0.10 -0.84 -8.02
C LEU A 19 0.84 -1.71 -9.05
N ILE A 20 0.20 -2.77 -9.53
CA ILE A 20 0.73 -3.62 -10.61
C ILE A 20 0.89 -2.83 -11.90
N ASP A 21 -0.11 -2.03 -12.29
CA ASP A 21 -0.05 -1.16 -13.48
C ASP A 21 1.08 -0.12 -13.39
N MET A 22 1.46 0.25 -12.16
CA MET A 22 2.58 1.13 -11.85
C MET A 22 3.92 0.40 -11.70
N LEU A 23 3.99 -0.89 -12.09
CA LEU A 23 5.18 -1.74 -12.05
C LEU A 23 5.71 -2.03 -10.64
N TYR A 24 4.86 -1.98 -9.62
CA TYR A 24 5.24 -2.48 -8.30
C TYR A 24 5.14 -4.01 -8.24
N GLU A 25 6.09 -4.64 -7.55
CA GLU A 25 6.09 -6.08 -7.33
C GLU A 25 5.35 -6.43 -6.03
N ARG A 26 4.40 -7.37 -6.08
CA ARG A 26 3.84 -7.95 -4.86
C ARG A 26 4.87 -8.89 -4.25
N ASN A 27 5.32 -8.61 -3.02
CA ASN A 27 6.24 -9.48 -2.31
C ASN A 27 5.92 -9.50 -0.82
N ASP A 28 5.21 -10.54 -0.40
CA ASP A 28 4.74 -10.66 0.98
C ASP A 28 5.87 -11.04 1.96
N MET A 29 7.02 -11.51 1.46
CA MET A 29 8.18 -11.96 2.25
C MET A 29 9.27 -10.91 2.38
N ASN A 30 9.64 -10.25 1.28
CA ASN A 30 10.73 -9.27 1.22
C ASN A 30 10.18 -7.89 0.85
N PHE A 31 9.95 -7.07 1.88
CA PHE A 31 9.40 -5.72 1.73
C PHE A 31 10.54 -4.70 1.52
N SER A 32 10.65 -4.21 0.30
CA SER A 32 11.67 -3.25 -0.14
C SER A 32 11.07 -2.23 -1.11
N ARG A 33 11.81 -1.16 -1.42
CA ARG A 33 11.38 -0.12 -2.38
C ARG A 33 10.85 -0.71 -3.68
N GLY A 34 9.78 -0.10 -4.22
CA GLY A 34 9.12 -0.56 -5.43
C GLY A 34 8.27 -1.82 -5.25
N ARG A 35 8.02 -2.23 -3.99
CA ARG A 35 7.21 -3.40 -3.67
C ARG A 35 6.04 -3.05 -2.78
N PHE A 36 5.05 -3.92 -2.81
CA PHE A 36 3.96 -3.91 -1.85
C PHE A 36 3.71 -5.30 -1.28
N ARG A 37 3.09 -5.36 -0.11
CA ARG A 37 2.56 -6.59 0.47
C ARG A 37 1.10 -6.39 0.85
N ALA A 38 0.32 -7.47 0.79
CA ALA A 38 -1.10 -7.43 1.11
C ALA A 38 -1.45 -8.58 2.05
N ARG A 39 -1.93 -8.25 3.25
CA ARG A 39 -2.28 -9.22 4.31
C ARG A 39 -3.64 -8.85 4.88
N GLY A 40 -4.64 -9.71 4.65
CA GLY A 40 -6.01 -9.41 5.02
C GLY A 40 -6.50 -8.11 4.36
N ASP A 41 -6.99 -7.21 5.18
CA ASP A 41 -7.46 -5.86 4.88
C ASP A 41 -6.36 -4.79 4.88
N VAL A 42 -5.10 -5.19 5.03
CA VAL A 42 -3.96 -4.28 5.02
C VAL A 42 -3.18 -4.39 3.72
N VAL A 43 -2.87 -3.23 3.11
CA VAL A 43 -1.93 -3.10 2.00
C VAL A 43 -0.82 -2.16 2.41
N GLU A 44 0.42 -2.64 2.33
CA GLU A 44 1.59 -1.82 2.60
C GLU A 44 2.40 -1.64 1.33
N VAL A 45 2.80 -0.41 1.05
CA VAL A 45 3.50 -0.02 -0.16
C VAL A 45 4.79 0.68 0.26
N TYR A 46 5.92 0.22 -0.26
CA TYR A 46 7.19 0.92 -0.12
C TYR A 46 7.48 1.66 -1.43
N PRO A 47 7.28 3.00 -1.48
CA PRO A 47 7.42 3.74 -2.72
C PRO A 47 8.82 3.63 -3.32
N ALA A 48 8.91 3.62 -4.65
CA ALA A 48 10.19 3.56 -5.35
C ALA A 48 11.05 4.84 -5.19
N THR A 49 10.39 5.98 -4.97
CA THR A 49 11.01 7.31 -5.01
C THR A 49 10.86 8.12 -3.72
N ALA A 50 10.18 7.60 -2.68
CA ALA A 50 9.89 8.37 -1.47
C ALA A 50 11.03 8.32 -0.45
N ASP A 51 11.13 9.38 0.34
CA ASP A 51 11.97 9.52 1.52
C ASP A 51 11.53 8.49 2.56
N GLU A 52 12.33 7.42 2.66
CA GLU A 52 12.48 6.37 3.71
C GLU A 52 11.23 5.66 4.30
N GLU A 53 10.05 6.27 4.29
CA GLU A 53 8.84 5.75 4.92
C GLU A 53 7.97 4.94 3.94
N ALA A 54 7.46 3.81 4.42
CA ALA A 54 6.43 3.04 3.75
C ALA A 54 5.03 3.55 4.14
N ILE A 55 4.04 3.21 3.31
CA ILE A 55 2.64 3.59 3.51
C ILE A 55 1.83 2.34 3.79
N ARG A 56 1.07 2.34 4.89
CA ARG A 56 0.07 1.33 5.23
C ARG A 56 -1.32 1.89 4.93
N LEU A 57 -2.11 1.13 4.18
CA LEU A 57 -3.51 1.35 3.90
C LEU A 57 -4.31 0.25 4.59
N GLU A 58 -5.26 0.64 5.44
CA GLU A 58 -6.16 -0.28 6.13
C GLU A 58 -7.56 -0.10 5.53
N PHE A 59 -8.21 -1.21 5.21
CA PHE A 59 -9.50 -1.23 4.52
C PHE A 59 -10.62 -1.74 5.43
N PHE A 60 -11.80 -1.15 5.33
CA PHE A 60 -13.03 -1.70 5.88
C PHE A 60 -14.02 -1.97 4.73
N GLY A 61 -14.03 -3.21 4.25
CA GLY A 61 -14.72 -3.55 3.00
C GLY A 61 -14.09 -2.81 1.81
N ASP A 62 -14.90 -2.00 1.13
CA ASP A 62 -14.48 -1.21 -0.04
C ASP A 62 -14.14 0.25 0.32
N GLU A 63 -13.72 0.52 1.54
CA GLU A 63 -13.35 1.86 2.02
C GLU A 63 -11.96 1.86 2.66
N ILE A 64 -11.17 2.90 2.42
CA ILE A 64 -9.91 3.13 3.12
C ILE A 64 -10.20 3.74 4.49
N ASP A 65 -10.09 2.93 5.55
CA ASP A 65 -10.33 3.35 6.94
C ASP A 65 -9.16 4.15 7.52
N ALA A 66 -7.92 3.73 7.23
CA ALA A 66 -6.71 4.41 7.71
C ALA A 66 -5.57 4.46 6.67
N ILE A 67 -4.75 5.51 6.79
CA ILE A 67 -3.51 5.70 6.04
C ILE A 67 -2.43 6.10 7.02
N THR A 68 -1.39 5.28 7.14
CA THR A 68 -0.30 5.48 8.11
C THR A 68 1.05 5.43 7.40
N ARG A 69 1.97 6.34 7.76
CA ARG A 69 3.38 6.23 7.36
C ARG A 69 4.16 5.52 8.45
N PHE A 70 5.09 4.67 8.08
CA PHE A 70 5.88 3.90 9.03
C PHE A 70 7.28 3.60 8.47
N ASP A 71 8.23 3.35 9.37
CA ASP A 71 9.56 2.88 9.00
C ASP A 71 9.46 1.38 8.59
N PRO A 72 9.82 1.02 7.36
CA PRO A 72 9.67 -0.36 6.87
C PRO A 72 10.60 -1.38 7.55
N LEU A 73 11.63 -0.93 8.27
CA LEU A 73 12.58 -1.77 9.02
C LEU A 73 12.14 -1.98 10.47
N THR A 74 11.53 -0.96 11.11
CA THR A 74 11.13 -1.04 12.52
C THR A 74 9.64 -1.26 12.74
N GLY A 75 8.79 -1.01 11.74
CA GLY A 75 7.35 -1.23 11.78
C GLY A 75 6.52 -0.03 12.20
#